data_AF-A0A2E4Z8H5-F1
#
_entry.id   AF-A0A2E4Z8H5-F1
#
_cell.length_a   1.000
_cell.length_b   1.000
_cell.length_c   1.000
_cell.angle_alpha   90.00
_cell.angle_beta   90.00
_cell.angle_gamma   90.00
#
_symmetry.space_group_name_H-M   'P 1'
#
loop_
_entity.id
_entity.type
_entity.pdbx_description
1 polymer ?
#
loop_
_entity_poly.entity_id
_entity_poly.type
_entity_poly.pdbx_seq_one_letter_code
_entity_poly.pdbx_strand_id
1 'polypeptide(L)'
;MPEPISMCNSCDTGLGFDPETLPEADMAEAARAAQAAGEAWHFHVLAPDCAFNPNKEKYTFLLELTAQKRNICTVFDERPTGVNKELLALLHGEAALSEKAPGADELSAEESELLDTISKVADLDKRWHHHMMFPACGLNTSDGKWRLFVELEGEETRHLDSDSEPSALLNRIERIYFGMA
;
A
#
# COMPACT_ATOMS: atom_id res chain seq x y z
N MET A 1 25.60 -3.18 24.01
CA MET A 1 25.07 -1.93 23.44
C MET A 1 24.35 -2.32 22.17
N PRO A 2 23.04 -2.05 22.01
CA PRO A 2 22.39 -2.34 20.74
C PRO A 2 23.05 -1.48 19.67
N GLU A 3 23.39 -2.11 18.54
CA GLU A 3 24.02 -1.43 17.41
C GLU A 3 23.09 -0.34 16.88
N PRO A 4 23.63 0.80 16.41
CA PRO A 4 22.82 1.82 15.77
C PRO A 4 22.15 1.21 14.55
N ILE A 5 20.82 1.25 14.51
CA ILE A 5 20.02 0.91 13.34
C ILE A 5 20.61 1.72 12.19
N SER A 6 21.21 1.03 11.22
CA SER A 6 21.78 1.64 10.03
C SER A 6 20.71 2.53 9.42
N MET A 7 20.92 3.85 9.51
CA MET A 7 20.07 4.83 8.86
C MET A 7 19.97 4.43 7.40
N CYS A 8 18.74 4.25 6.92
CA CYS A 8 18.47 3.95 5.52
C CYS A 8 18.85 5.21 4.71
N ASN A 9 20.14 5.37 4.40
CA ASN A 9 20.70 6.49 3.64
C ASN A 9 20.36 6.39 2.14
N SER A 10 19.24 5.76 1.79
CA SER A 10 18.90 5.37 0.41
C SER A 10 17.53 5.85 -0.03
N CYS A 11 16.85 6.66 0.78
CA CYS A 11 15.48 7.08 0.51
C CYS A 11 15.35 8.38 -0.30
N ASP A 12 16.19 8.60 -1.32
CA ASP A 12 15.93 9.62 -2.34
C ASP A 12 14.80 9.11 -3.25
N THR A 13 13.58 9.11 -2.72
CA THR A 13 12.47 8.23 -3.12
C THR A 13 11.38 8.93 -3.92
N GLY A 14 11.59 10.20 -4.32
CA GLY A 14 10.53 11.00 -4.91
C GLY A 14 9.40 11.38 -3.93
N LEU A 15 9.46 10.91 -2.68
CA LEU A 15 8.49 11.16 -1.60
C LEU A 15 8.46 12.61 -1.09
N GLY A 16 9.31 13.50 -1.62
CA GLY A 16 9.41 14.91 -1.23
C GLY A 16 10.00 15.19 0.16
N PHE A 17 10.16 14.17 1.02
CA PHE A 17 10.69 14.28 2.38
C PHE A 17 11.54 13.05 2.74
N ASP A 18 12.62 13.27 3.50
CA ASP A 18 13.44 12.20 4.08
C ASP A 18 12.60 11.41 5.09
N PRO A 19 12.36 10.10 4.89
CA PRO A 19 11.59 9.31 5.82
C PRO A 19 12.40 9.03 7.08
N GLU A 20 11.76 9.20 8.24
CA GLU A 20 12.30 8.75 9.52
C GLU A 20 12.06 7.24 9.69
N THR A 21 13.00 6.53 10.32
CA THR A 21 12.83 5.11 10.62
C THR A 21 12.37 4.94 12.05
N LEU A 22 11.17 4.37 12.25
CA LEU A 22 10.61 4.10 13.58
C LEU A 22 10.24 2.61 13.76
N PRO A 23 10.18 2.12 15.01
CA PRO A 23 9.57 0.83 15.33
C PRO A 23 8.11 0.72 14.88
N GLU A 24 7.64 -0.50 14.64
CA GLU A 24 6.26 -0.80 14.22
C GLU A 24 5.21 -0.18 15.14
N ALA A 25 5.40 -0.29 16.46
CA ALA A 25 4.46 0.24 17.45
C ALA A 25 4.26 1.75 17.30
N ASP A 26 5.36 2.48 17.09
CA ASP A 26 5.37 3.94 16.98
C ASP A 26 4.77 4.38 15.63
N MET A 27 5.05 3.64 14.56
CA MET A 27 4.45 3.87 13.24
C MET A 27 2.92 3.66 13.28
N ALA A 28 2.46 2.55 13.86
CA ALA A 28 1.05 2.27 13.99
C ALA A 28 0.34 3.28 14.92
N GLU A 29 1.01 3.76 15.98
CA GLU A 29 0.49 4.82 16.84
C GLU A 29 0.37 6.14 16.09
N ALA A 30 1.34 6.49 15.25
CA ALA A 30 1.27 7.69 14.42
C ALA A 30 0.08 7.65 13.44
N ALA A 31 -0.18 6.50 12.81
CA ALA A 31 -1.35 6.30 11.95
C ALA A 31 -2.67 6.46 12.73
N ARG A 32 -2.77 5.83 13.91
CA ARG A 32 -3.94 5.97 14.80
C ARG A 32 -4.17 7.41 15.26
N ALA A 33 -3.10 8.13 15.59
CA ALA A 33 -3.17 9.53 16.00
C ALA A 33 -3.65 10.42 14.84
N ALA A 34 -3.13 10.23 13.64
CA ALA A 34 -3.57 10.96 12.45
C ALA A 34 -5.04 10.68 12.14
N GLN A 35 -5.47 9.41 12.17
CA GLN A 35 -6.88 9.06 11.99
C GLN A 35 -7.79 9.72 13.04
N ALA A 36 -7.42 9.65 14.32
CA ALA A 36 -8.20 10.23 15.41
C ALA A 36 -8.31 11.77 15.31
N ALA A 37 -7.29 12.42 14.75
CA ALA A 37 -7.27 13.85 14.47
C ALA A 37 -8.02 14.24 13.18
N GLY A 38 -8.48 13.26 12.37
CA GLY A 38 -9.08 13.51 11.06
C GLY A 38 -8.08 14.06 10.04
N GLU A 39 -6.78 13.81 10.24
CA GLU A 39 -5.72 14.24 9.35
C GLU A 39 -5.59 13.30 8.15
N ALA A 40 -5.11 13.83 7.03
CA ALA A 40 -4.82 13.02 5.85
C ALA A 40 -3.56 12.19 6.06
N TRP A 41 -3.69 10.87 5.95
CA TRP A 41 -2.61 9.89 5.97
C TRP A 41 -2.95 8.72 5.05
N HIS A 42 -1.93 7.98 4.63
CA HIS A 42 -2.09 6.68 3.97
C HIS A 42 -0.77 5.90 4.10
N PHE A 43 -0.71 4.67 3.58
CA PHE A 43 0.48 3.84 3.72
C PHE A 43 0.69 2.88 2.56
N HIS A 44 1.91 2.34 2.49
CA HIS A 44 2.29 1.29 1.56
C HIS A 44 3.10 0.21 2.28
N VAL A 45 2.85 -1.05 1.91
CA VAL A 45 3.80 -2.13 2.18
C VAL A 45 4.60 -2.34 0.92
N LEU A 46 5.89 -2.03 0.93
CA LEU A 46 6.79 -2.20 -0.20
C LEU A 46 7.49 -3.57 -0.06
N ALA A 47 7.23 -4.49 -0.99
CA ALA A 47 7.92 -5.78 -1.03
C ALA A 47 9.41 -5.63 -1.45
N PRO A 48 10.31 -6.57 -1.14
CA PRO A 48 11.72 -6.45 -1.52
C PRO A 48 11.95 -6.23 -3.03
N ASP A 49 11.11 -6.84 -3.86
CA ASP A 49 11.13 -6.72 -5.33
C ASP A 49 10.29 -5.56 -5.87
N CYS A 50 9.60 -4.81 -5.02
CA CYS A 50 8.80 -3.64 -5.42
C CYS A 50 9.69 -2.55 -6.03
N ALA A 51 9.21 -1.93 -7.12
CA ALA A 51 9.88 -0.81 -7.78
C ALA A 51 10.14 0.37 -6.84
N PHE A 52 9.26 0.61 -5.87
CA PHE A 52 9.36 1.72 -4.92
C PHE A 52 10.19 1.38 -3.67
N ASN A 53 10.49 0.11 -3.41
CA ASN A 53 11.22 -0.26 -2.20
C ASN A 53 12.72 0.05 -2.34
N PRO A 54 13.30 0.95 -1.53
CA PRO A 54 14.75 1.14 -1.53
C PRO A 54 15.50 -0.04 -0.90
N ASN A 55 14.82 -0.85 -0.06
CA ASN A 55 15.39 -2.02 0.57
C ASN A 55 15.07 -3.29 -0.24
N LYS A 56 16.08 -3.86 -0.91
CA LYS A 56 15.89 -5.05 -1.76
C LYS A 56 15.94 -6.39 -1.02
N GLU A 57 16.15 -6.37 0.29
CA GLU A 57 16.24 -7.59 1.11
C GLU A 57 15.05 -7.74 2.07
N LYS A 58 14.37 -6.65 2.40
CA LYS A 58 13.32 -6.61 3.42
C LYS A 58 12.10 -5.84 2.96
N TYR A 59 10.96 -6.14 3.58
CA TYR A 59 9.76 -5.34 3.40
C TYR A 59 9.95 -3.97 4.06
N THR A 60 9.51 -2.91 3.39
CA THR A 60 9.46 -1.56 3.96
C THR A 60 8.01 -1.14 4.08
N PHE A 61 7.54 -0.87 5.29
CA PHE A 61 6.26 -0.23 5.53
C PHE A 61 6.48 1.27 5.53
N LEU A 62 5.87 1.97 4.58
CA LEU A 62 5.93 3.42 4.44
C LEU A 62 4.58 4.00 4.88
N LEU A 63 4.58 4.82 5.92
CA LEU A 63 3.44 5.62 6.35
C LEU A 63 3.66 7.07 5.90
N GLU A 64 2.73 7.60 5.12
CA GLU A 64 2.72 8.97 4.65
C GLU A 64 1.71 9.78 5.48
N LEU A 65 2.22 10.61 6.40
CA LEU A 65 1.42 11.57 7.16
C LEU A 65 1.33 12.86 6.34
N THR A 66 0.57 12.81 5.25
CA THR A 66 0.53 13.87 4.23
C THR A 66 0.17 15.24 4.81
N ALA A 67 -0.78 15.30 5.75
CA ALA A 67 -1.13 16.56 6.44
C ALA A 67 0.04 17.16 7.23
N GLN A 68 0.92 16.31 7.78
CA GLN A 68 2.08 16.68 8.58
C GLN A 68 3.35 16.86 7.75
N LYS A 69 3.32 16.53 6.44
CA LYS A 69 4.51 16.50 5.56
C LYS A 69 5.62 15.63 6.14
N ARG A 70 5.26 14.47 6.66
CA ARG A 70 6.17 13.55 7.36
C ARG A 70 5.95 12.14 6.84
N ASN A 71 7.05 11.44 6.59
CA ASN A 71 7.04 10.04 6.16
C ASN A 71 7.77 9.19 7.20
N ILE A 72 7.18 8.06 7.55
CA ILE A 72 7.72 7.11 8.53
C ILE A 72 7.93 5.77 7.83
N CYS A 73 9.12 5.20 7.98
CA CYS A 73 9.45 3.87 7.50
C CYS A 73 9.67 2.90 8.66
N THR A 74 9.18 1.68 8.50
CA THR A 74 9.51 0.53 9.35
C THR A 74 9.89 -0.65 8.48
N VAL A 75 10.91 -1.40 8.86
CA VAL A 75 11.45 -2.51 8.04
C VAL A 75 11.10 -3.85 8.68
N PHE A 76 10.71 -4.83 7.86
CA PHE A 76 10.27 -6.16 8.30
C PHE A 76 10.97 -7.27 7.50
N ASP A 77 11.34 -8.35 8.17
CA ASP A 77 11.94 -9.53 7.50
C ASP A 77 10.88 -10.32 6.70
N GLU A 78 9.62 -10.28 7.14
CA GLU A 78 8.48 -10.92 6.48
C GLU A 78 7.39 -9.90 6.18
N ARG A 79 6.42 -10.28 5.33
CA ARG A 79 5.29 -9.41 4.98
C ARG A 79 4.52 -9.02 6.26
N PRO A 80 4.38 -7.73 6.59
CA PRO A 80 3.76 -7.26 7.84
C PRO A 80 2.22 -7.35 7.81
N THR A 81 1.67 -8.55 7.65
CA THR A 81 0.23 -8.77 7.42
C THR A 81 -0.65 -8.27 8.57
N GLY A 82 -0.20 -8.39 9.83
CA GLY A 82 -0.96 -7.96 11.00
C GLY A 82 -1.27 -6.47 11.00
N VAL A 83 -0.23 -5.65 11.08
CA VAL A 83 -0.35 -4.18 11.05
C VAL A 83 -0.93 -3.66 9.74
N ASN A 84 -0.65 -4.32 8.61
CA ASN A 84 -1.29 -3.95 7.33
C ASN A 84 -2.82 -4.08 7.40
N LYS A 85 -3.35 -5.23 7.85
CA LYS A 85 -4.80 -5.40 8.00
C LYS A 85 -5.42 -4.44 9.02
N GLU A 86 -4.70 -4.16 10.11
CA GLU A 86 -5.15 -3.18 11.12
C GLU A 86 -5.31 -1.79 10.51
N LEU A 87 -4.25 -1.27 9.86
CA LEU A 87 -4.25 0.08 9.31
C LEU A 87 -5.16 0.20 8.09
N LEU A 88 -5.34 -0.88 7.31
CA LEU A 88 -6.32 -0.92 6.24
C LEU A 88 -7.75 -0.70 6.77
N ALA A 89 -8.14 -1.45 7.80
CA ALA A 89 -9.45 -1.31 8.42
C ALA A 89 -9.63 0.06 9.09
N LEU A 90 -8.54 0.66 9.58
CA LEU A 90 -8.56 2.01 10.12
C LEU A 90 -8.79 3.07 9.04
N LEU A 91 -8.14 2.92 7.87
CA LEU A 91 -8.16 3.89 6.77
C LEU A 91 -9.46 3.82 5.96
N HIS A 92 -9.87 2.63 5.55
CA HIS A 92 -11.03 2.39 4.67
C HIS A 92 -12.28 1.91 5.42
N GLY A 93 -12.18 1.72 6.74
CA GLY A 93 -13.24 1.22 7.62
C GLY A 93 -13.23 -0.30 7.79
N GLU A 94 -13.92 -0.80 8.82
CA GLU A 94 -13.92 -2.23 9.19
C GLU A 94 -14.43 -3.17 8.08
N ALA A 95 -15.21 -2.63 7.14
CA ALA A 95 -15.75 -3.36 6.01
C ALA A 95 -14.79 -3.46 4.80
N ALA A 96 -13.58 -2.89 4.88
CA ALA A 96 -12.60 -2.85 3.78
C ALA A 96 -12.29 -4.22 3.18
N LEU A 97 -12.29 -5.28 3.99
CA LEU A 97 -12.07 -6.68 3.55
C LEU A 97 -13.33 -7.55 3.58
N SER A 98 -14.51 -6.95 3.73
CA SER A 98 -15.77 -7.70 3.79
C SER A 98 -16.07 -8.39 2.45
N GLU A 99 -16.80 -9.52 2.48
CA GLU A 99 -17.24 -10.23 1.27
C GLU A 99 -18.22 -9.41 0.42
N LYS A 100 -18.93 -8.49 1.07
CA LYS A 100 -19.85 -7.56 0.41
C LYS A 100 -19.18 -6.20 0.36
N ALA A 101 -18.41 -5.98 -0.70
CA ALA A 101 -17.66 -4.75 -0.92
C ALA A 101 -18.54 -3.49 -0.67
N PRO A 102 -18.03 -2.47 0.04
CA PRO A 102 -18.63 -1.14 0.05
C PRO A 102 -18.70 -0.58 -1.39
N GLY A 103 -19.86 -0.11 -1.83
CA GLY A 103 -20.06 0.33 -3.22
C GLY A 103 -20.05 -0.85 -4.19
N ALA A 104 -21.00 -1.78 -4.02
CA ALA A 104 -21.18 -2.99 -4.82
C ALA A 104 -21.58 -2.74 -6.30
N ASP A 105 -20.98 -1.72 -6.90
CA ASP A 105 -21.13 -1.40 -8.31
C ASP A 105 -20.42 -2.46 -9.16
N GLU A 106 -20.96 -2.68 -10.34
CA GLU A 106 -20.37 -3.56 -11.34
C GLU A 106 -19.01 -2.96 -11.74
N LEU A 107 -17.96 -3.79 -11.68
CA LEU A 107 -16.64 -3.36 -12.16
C LEU A 107 -16.76 -3.03 -13.65
N SER A 108 -16.05 -1.99 -14.08
CA SER A 108 -15.83 -1.76 -15.50
C SER A 108 -15.11 -2.95 -16.15
N ALA A 109 -15.12 -2.99 -17.49
CA ALA A 109 -14.42 -4.03 -18.22
C ALA A 109 -12.91 -4.03 -17.94
N GLU A 110 -12.31 -2.85 -17.79
CA GLU A 110 -10.87 -2.68 -17.50
C GLU A 110 -10.52 -3.16 -16.08
N GLU A 111 -11.33 -2.78 -15.09
CA GLU A 111 -11.16 -3.25 -13.70
C GLU A 111 -11.33 -4.78 -13.59
N SER A 112 -12.28 -5.34 -14.33
CA SER A 112 -12.50 -6.79 -14.38
C SER A 112 -11.31 -7.52 -15.03
N GLU A 113 -10.76 -7.00 -16.13
CA GLU A 113 -9.59 -7.57 -16.80
C GLU A 113 -8.35 -7.55 -15.88
N LEU A 114 -8.14 -6.46 -15.15
CA LEU A 114 -7.05 -6.35 -14.19
C LEU A 114 -7.21 -7.35 -13.05
N LEU A 115 -8.41 -7.47 -12.48
CA LEU A 115 -8.70 -8.44 -11.42
C LEU A 115 -8.50 -9.89 -11.88
N ASP A 116 -8.94 -10.22 -13.09
CA ASP A 116 -8.74 -11.54 -13.69
C ASP A 116 -7.25 -11.86 -13.87
N THR A 117 -6.46 -10.86 -14.26
CA THR A 117 -5.00 -11.00 -14.42
C THR A 117 -4.32 -11.27 -13.08
N ILE A 118 -4.67 -10.49 -12.04
CA ILE A 118 -4.15 -10.70 -10.68
C ILE A 118 -4.52 -12.08 -10.17
N SER A 119 -5.78 -12.49 -10.35
CA SER A 119 -6.28 -13.80 -9.91
C SER A 119 -5.50 -14.94 -10.56
N LYS A 120 -5.26 -14.87 -11.88
CA LYS A 120 -4.44 -15.87 -12.59
C LYS A 120 -3.00 -15.95 -12.08
N VAL A 121 -2.38 -14.80 -11.79
CA VAL A 121 -1.01 -14.77 -11.25
C VAL A 121 -0.97 -15.34 -9.84
N ALA A 122 -1.95 -14.99 -9.00
CA ALA A 122 -2.10 -15.54 -7.65
C ALA A 122 -2.34 -17.06 -7.66
N ASP A 123 -3.21 -17.57 -8.54
CA ASP A 123 -3.50 -19.00 -8.70
C ASP A 123 -2.28 -19.82 -9.14
N LEU A 124 -1.33 -19.18 -9.82
CA LEU A 124 -0.07 -19.78 -10.25
C LEU A 124 1.04 -19.69 -9.19
N ASP A 125 0.73 -19.19 -7.99
CA ASP A 125 1.69 -18.94 -6.90
C ASP A 125 2.88 -18.07 -7.33
N LYS A 126 2.65 -17.21 -8.32
CA LYS A 126 3.64 -16.24 -8.78
C LYS A 126 3.62 -15.01 -7.88
N ARG A 127 4.77 -14.36 -7.73
CA ARG A 127 4.86 -13.12 -6.96
C ARG A 127 4.08 -12.01 -7.64
N TRP A 128 3.37 -11.26 -6.83
CA TRP A 128 2.70 -10.04 -7.24
C TRP A 128 2.53 -9.13 -6.03
N HIS A 129 2.36 -7.85 -6.31
CA HIS A 129 2.18 -6.84 -5.28
C HIS A 129 1.39 -5.65 -5.86
N HIS A 130 0.71 -4.90 -5.00
CA HIS A 130 -0.09 -3.75 -5.43
C HIS A 130 0.05 -2.55 -4.49
N HIS A 131 -0.25 -1.37 -5.02
CA HIS A 131 -0.34 -0.12 -4.28
C HIS A 131 -1.62 0.61 -4.64
N MET A 132 -2.38 1.03 -3.62
CA MET A 132 -3.40 2.06 -3.79
C MET A 132 -2.78 3.41 -3.48
N MET A 133 -2.58 4.21 -4.53
CA MET A 133 -1.97 5.53 -4.43
C MET A 133 -3.05 6.60 -4.43
N PHE A 134 -3.09 7.37 -3.35
CA PHE A 134 -3.98 8.51 -3.20
C PHE A 134 -3.50 9.66 -4.10
N PRO A 135 -4.37 10.61 -4.50
CA PRO A 135 -3.95 11.79 -5.26
C PRO A 135 -2.78 12.57 -4.68
N ALA A 136 -2.67 12.60 -3.35
CA ALA A 136 -1.62 13.33 -2.63
C ALA A 136 -0.43 12.44 -2.21
N CYS A 137 -0.39 11.19 -2.66
CA CYS A 137 0.68 10.25 -2.37
C CYS A 137 1.98 10.67 -3.07
N GLY A 138 3.10 10.66 -2.35
CA GLY A 138 4.41 11.04 -2.87
C GLY A 138 4.95 10.08 -3.94
N LEU A 139 4.48 8.83 -3.94
CA LEU A 139 4.81 7.84 -4.97
C LEU A 139 3.93 7.96 -6.23
N ASN A 140 2.84 8.74 -6.15
CA ASN A 140 1.86 8.80 -7.22
C ASN A 140 2.30 9.79 -8.30
N THR A 141 2.44 9.27 -9.52
CA THR A 141 2.73 10.08 -10.72
C THR A 141 1.49 10.34 -11.57
N SER A 142 0.31 9.89 -11.13
CA SER A 142 -0.96 10.26 -11.76
C SER A 142 -1.39 11.64 -11.26
N ASP A 143 -1.50 12.59 -12.19
CA ASP A 143 -1.77 14.02 -11.96
C ASP A 143 -3.07 14.27 -11.18
N GLY A 144 -3.00 14.17 -9.86
CA GLY A 144 -4.13 14.38 -8.93
C GLY A 144 -5.19 13.28 -8.93
N LYS A 145 -4.92 12.11 -9.50
CA LYS A 145 -5.86 10.98 -9.55
C LYS A 145 -5.51 9.89 -8.56
N TRP A 146 -6.50 9.07 -8.24
CA TRP A 146 -6.26 7.77 -7.60
C TRP A 146 -5.59 6.85 -8.59
N ARG A 147 -4.58 6.10 -8.15
CA ARG A 147 -3.91 5.10 -8.98
C ARG A 147 -3.83 3.78 -8.24
N LEU A 148 -4.39 2.74 -8.84
CA LEU A 148 -4.03 1.37 -8.51
C LEU A 148 -2.80 1.00 -9.35
N PHE A 149 -1.72 0.58 -8.71
CA PHE A 149 -0.49 0.13 -9.38
C PHE A 149 -0.21 -1.31 -9.00
N VAL A 150 0.08 -2.16 -9.98
CA VAL A 150 0.21 -3.61 -9.78
C VAL A 150 1.46 -4.13 -10.47
N GLU A 151 2.32 -4.78 -9.69
CA GLU A 151 3.51 -5.48 -10.14
C GLU A 151 3.24 -6.98 -10.18
N LEU A 152 3.56 -7.61 -11.30
CA LEU A 152 3.24 -9.01 -11.58
C LEU A 152 4.50 -9.73 -12.08
N GLU A 153 4.85 -10.86 -11.48
CA GLU A 153 6.06 -11.59 -11.86
C GLU A 153 5.99 -12.12 -13.30
N GLY A 154 6.94 -11.64 -14.12
CA GLY A 154 7.08 -12.03 -15.53
C GLY A 154 6.11 -11.34 -16.48
N GLU A 155 5.39 -10.33 -16.01
CA GLU A 155 4.46 -9.51 -16.79
C GLU A 155 4.85 -8.03 -16.69
N GLU A 156 4.34 -7.21 -17.61
CA GLU A 156 4.47 -5.76 -17.49
C GLU A 156 3.61 -5.24 -16.33
N THR A 157 4.15 -4.26 -15.61
CA THR A 157 3.43 -3.50 -14.59
C THR A 157 2.12 -2.94 -15.15
N ARG A 158 1.03 -3.12 -14.41
CA ARG A 158 -0.29 -2.58 -14.75
C ARG A 158 -0.64 -1.42 -13.82
N HIS A 159 -1.42 -0.47 -14.32
CA HIS A 159 -1.97 0.60 -13.50
C HIS A 159 -3.36 0.99 -14.00
N LEU A 160 -4.18 1.49 -13.09
CA LEU A 160 -5.50 2.05 -13.38
C LEU A 160 -5.65 3.38 -12.65
N ASP A 161 -5.97 4.42 -13.40
CA ASP A 161 -6.14 5.78 -12.89
C ASP A 161 -7.62 6.13 -12.83
N SER A 162 -8.08 6.67 -11.71
CA SER A 162 -9.48 7.01 -11.47
C SER A 162 -9.62 8.37 -10.78
N ASP A 163 -10.74 9.05 -11.06
CA ASP A 163 -11.06 10.33 -10.42
C ASP A 163 -11.55 10.15 -8.97
N SER A 164 -11.94 8.93 -8.59
CA SER A 164 -12.32 8.52 -7.23
C SER A 164 -11.67 7.20 -6.83
N GLU A 165 -11.60 6.94 -5.52
CA GLU A 165 -11.09 5.66 -5.01
C GLU A 165 -11.85 4.47 -5.64
N PRO A 166 -11.17 3.51 -6.29
CA PRO A 166 -11.82 2.35 -6.90
C PRO A 166 -12.09 1.26 -5.84
N SER A 167 -12.87 1.60 -4.81
CA SER A 167 -13.00 0.78 -3.59
C SER A 167 -13.53 -0.65 -3.86
N ALA A 168 -14.40 -0.83 -4.85
CA ALA A 168 -14.92 -2.15 -5.23
C ALA A 168 -13.84 -3.07 -5.81
N LEU A 169 -12.96 -2.53 -6.68
CA LEU A 169 -11.83 -3.26 -7.22
C LEU A 169 -10.77 -3.50 -6.12
N LEU A 170 -10.45 -2.45 -5.36
CA LEU A 170 -9.45 -2.52 -4.28
C LEU A 170 -9.78 -3.60 -3.25
N ASN A 171 -11.02 -3.64 -2.77
CA ASN A 171 -11.51 -4.68 -1.86
C ASN A 171 -11.23 -6.09 -2.41
N ARG A 172 -11.52 -6.35 -3.69
CA ARG A 172 -11.32 -7.67 -4.31
C ARG A 172 -9.84 -8.02 -4.41
N ILE A 173 -9.00 -7.06 -4.81
CA ILE A 173 -7.55 -7.24 -4.89
C ILE A 173 -6.96 -7.54 -3.51
N GLU A 174 -7.33 -6.77 -2.49
CA GLU A 174 -6.81 -6.94 -1.14
C GLU A 174 -7.24 -8.27 -0.51
N ARG A 175 -8.45 -8.72 -0.81
CA ARG A 175 -8.89 -10.08 -0.42
C ARG A 175 -8.01 -11.16 -1.05
N ILE A 176 -7.66 -11.06 -2.33
CA ILE A 176 -6.70 -11.99 -2.96
C ILE A 176 -5.33 -11.86 -2.28
N TYR A 177 -4.84 -10.63 -2.06
CA TYR A 177 -3.54 -10.35 -1.45
C TYR A 177 -3.38 -10.99 -0.05
N PHE A 178 -4.46 -10.98 0.73
CA PHE A 178 -4.50 -11.55 2.08
C PHE A 178 -4.95 -13.01 2.14
N GLY A 179 -5.13 -13.69 0.99
CA GLY A 179 -5.56 -15.09 0.93
C GLY A 179 -6.98 -15.30 1.47
N MET A 180 -7.87 -14.33 1.24
CA MET A 180 -9.27 -14.31 1.65
C MET A 180 -10.23 -14.49 0.46
N ALA A 181 -9.71 -14.92 -0.69
CA ALA A 181 -10.48 -15.18 -1.91
C ALA A 181 -11.33 -16.45 -1.78
#